data_AF-A0A8V0YKG7-F1
#
_entry.id   AF-A0A8V0YKG7-F1
#
_cell.length_a   1.000
_cell.length_b   1.000
_cell.length_c   1.000
_cell.angle_alpha   90.00
_cell.angle_beta   90.00
_cell.angle_gamma   90.00
#
_symmetry.space_group_name_H-M   'P 1'
#
loop_
_entity.id
_entity.type
_entity.pdbx_description
1 polymer ?
#
loop_
_entity_poly.entity_id
_entity_poly.type
_entity_poly.pdbx_seq_one_letter_code
_entity_poly.pdbx_strand_id
1 'polypeptide(L)'
;MQKGWKKYFGQKSLSEVTMDEYLGSLGLYRKLTAKDASCLFRAISEQLFLCQIHHMEVRKACVSFMRQNQRNFESYVEGSFEKYLERLGDPKTLESMVNAAVSETVLTKNKN
;
A
#
# COMPACT_ATOMS: atom_id res chain seq x y z
N MET A 1 1.77 -28.41 -28.33
CA MET A 1 2.40 -27.08 -28.46
C MET A 1 3.19 -26.79 -27.20
N GLN A 2 4.49 -26.51 -27.36
CA GLN A 2 5.49 -26.38 -26.30
C GLN A 2 5.14 -25.24 -25.33
N LYS A 3 4.99 -25.53 -24.03
CA LYS A 3 4.84 -24.51 -22.98
C LYS A 3 6.21 -23.87 -22.73
N GLY A 4 6.45 -22.72 -23.36
CA GLY A 4 7.68 -21.94 -23.16
C GLY A 4 7.79 -21.47 -21.71
N TRP A 5 8.67 -22.09 -20.93
CA TRP A 5 9.07 -21.57 -19.62
C TRP A 5 9.81 -20.25 -19.81
N LYS A 6 9.08 -19.13 -19.69
CA LYS A 6 9.71 -17.82 -19.46
C LYS A 6 10.48 -17.92 -18.14
N LYS A 7 11.82 -17.84 -18.25
CA LYS A 7 12.75 -17.74 -17.13
C LYS A 7 12.45 -16.43 -16.38
N TYR A 8 11.64 -16.50 -15.32
CA TYR A 8 11.60 -15.44 -14.31
C TYR A 8 12.82 -15.64 -13.40
N PHE A 9 13.72 -14.66 -13.40
CA PHE A 9 14.85 -14.59 -12.49
C PHE A 9 14.34 -14.56 -11.04
N GLY A 10 14.83 -15.49 -10.21
CA GLY A 10 14.48 -15.65 -8.79
C GLY A 10 13.43 -16.73 -8.57
N GLN A 11 13.79 -17.83 -7.89
CA GLN A 11 12.81 -18.82 -7.41
C GLN A 11 11.86 -18.10 -6.44
N LYS A 12 10.61 -17.88 -6.86
CA LYS A 12 9.52 -17.46 -5.97
C LYS A 12 9.37 -18.49 -4.85
N SER A 13 9.11 -18.04 -3.64
CA SER A 13 8.82 -18.97 -2.55
C SER A 13 7.53 -19.75 -2.86
N LEU A 14 7.36 -20.93 -2.25
CA LEU A 14 6.11 -21.69 -2.35
C LEU A 14 4.91 -20.82 -1.97
N SER A 15 5.05 -19.98 -0.94
CA SER A 15 4.00 -19.05 -0.51
C SER A 15 3.66 -17.98 -1.55
N GLU A 16 4.64 -17.46 -2.30
CA GLU A 16 4.36 -16.49 -3.36
C GLU A 16 3.62 -17.13 -4.53
N VAL A 17 3.96 -18.38 -4.86
CA VAL A 17 3.28 -19.12 -5.92
C VAL A 17 1.84 -19.42 -5.54
N THR A 18 1.58 -19.94 -4.34
CA THR A 18 0.22 -20.25 -3.90
C THR A 18 -0.66 -19.01 -3.77
N MET A 19 -0.10 -17.86 -3.35
CA MET A 19 -0.82 -16.59 -3.36
C MET A 19 -1.16 -16.11 -4.78
N ASP A 20 -0.20 -16.19 -5.71
CA ASP A 20 -0.43 -15.80 -7.10
C ASP A 20 -1.48 -16.70 -7.78
N GLU A 21 -1.50 -18.00 -7.48
CA GLU A 21 -2.53 -18.95 -7.95
C GLU A 21 -3.92 -18.61 -7.39
N TYR A 22 -4.02 -18.33 -6.08
CA TYR A 22 -5.27 -17.92 -5.46
C TYR A 22 -5.81 -16.63 -6.09
N LEU A 23 -4.98 -15.59 -6.23
CA LEU A 23 -5.36 -14.36 -6.91
C LEU A 23 -5.82 -14.64 -8.36
N GLY A 24 -5.09 -15.49 -9.08
CA GLY A 24 -5.44 -15.89 -10.44
C GLY A 24 -6.82 -16.55 -10.54
N SER A 25 -7.19 -17.38 -9.56
CA SER A 25 -8.53 -17.99 -9.47
C SER A 25 -9.66 -16.96 -9.30
N LEU A 26 -9.35 -15.79 -8.75
CA LEU A 26 -10.27 -14.67 -8.59
C LEU A 26 -10.24 -13.70 -9.80
N GLY A 27 -9.45 -13.99 -10.83
CA GLY A 27 -9.21 -13.07 -11.95
C GLY A 27 -8.34 -11.85 -11.57
N LEU A 28 -7.64 -11.93 -10.44
CA LEU A 28 -6.74 -10.90 -9.95
C LEU A 28 -5.28 -11.28 -10.22
N TYR A 29 -4.39 -10.30 -10.10
CA TYR A 29 -2.95 -10.53 -10.14
C TYR A 29 -2.23 -9.64 -9.13
N ARG A 30 -1.08 -10.10 -8.65
CA ARG A 30 -0.21 -9.31 -7.77
C ARG A 30 0.67 -8.39 -8.60
N LYS A 31 0.54 -7.08 -8.40
CA LYS A 31 1.47 -6.09 -8.96
C LYS A 31 2.65 -5.91 -7.99
N LEU A 32 3.87 -6.02 -8.53
CA LEU A 32 5.06 -5.85 -7.71
C LEU A 32 5.26 -4.37 -7.37
N THR A 33 5.53 -4.10 -6.10
CA THR A 33 5.97 -2.80 -5.59
C THR A 33 7.40 -2.94 -5.07
N ALA A 34 8.14 -1.83 -5.04
CA ALA A 34 9.43 -1.81 -4.36
C ALA A 34 9.26 -2.25 -2.89
N LYS A 35 10.19 -3.06 -2.38
CA LYS A 35 10.23 -3.50 -0.98
C LYS A 35 10.96 -2.45 -0.12
N ASP A 36 10.47 -1.21 -0.16
CA ASP A 36 11.01 -0.07 0.58
C ASP A 36 10.04 0.42 1.67
N ALA A 37 10.45 1.42 2.44
CA ALA A 37 9.64 2.04 3.51
C ALA A 37 8.39 2.79 2.98
N SER A 38 8.22 2.90 1.66
CA SER A 38 7.06 3.54 1.02
C SER A 38 6.20 2.56 0.24
N CYS A 39 6.41 1.25 0.40
CA CYS A 39 5.74 0.22 -0.39
C CYS A 39 4.21 0.30 -0.33
N LEU A 40 3.65 0.68 0.82
CA LEU A 40 2.22 0.89 0.98
C LEU A 40 1.70 2.04 0.11
N PHE A 41 2.33 3.22 0.19
CA PHE A 41 1.93 4.34 -0.65
C PHE A 41 2.20 4.12 -2.13
N ARG A 42 3.21 3.31 -2.49
CA ARG A 42 3.40 2.86 -3.86
C ARG A 42 2.23 2.01 -4.34
N ALA A 43 1.75 1.07 -3.50
CA ALA A 43 0.56 0.28 -3.80
C ALA A 43 -0.70 1.15 -3.94
N ILE A 44 -0.89 2.14 -3.06
CA ILE A 44 -2.03 3.06 -3.15
C ILE A 44 -1.92 3.94 -4.40
N SER A 45 -0.75 4.50 -4.68
CA SER A 45 -0.49 5.29 -5.90
C SER A 45 -0.81 4.46 -7.16
N GLU A 46 -0.40 3.19 -7.18
CA GLU A 46 -0.70 2.27 -8.26
C GLU A 46 -2.21 2.06 -8.46
N GLN A 47 -2.98 1.95 -7.39
CA GLN A 47 -4.44 1.80 -7.46
C GLN A 47 -5.15 3.08 -7.92
N LEU A 48 -4.66 4.25 -7.52
CA LEU A 48 -5.30 5.53 -7.84
C LEU A 48 -4.89 6.09 -9.21
N PHE A 49 -3.62 5.91 -9.59
CA PHE A 49 -3.00 6.58 -10.74
C PHE A 49 -2.45 5.60 -11.79
N LEU A 50 -2.58 4.29 -11.58
CA LEU A 50 -1.97 3.25 -12.42
C LEU A 50 -0.44 3.40 -12.54
N CYS A 51 0.19 4.08 -11.58
CA CYS A 51 1.63 4.28 -11.49
C CYS A 51 2.09 4.51 -10.03
N GLN A 52 3.33 4.16 -9.71
CA GLN A 52 3.87 4.26 -8.33
C GLN A 52 4.60 5.57 -8.03
N ILE A 53 4.75 6.46 -9.03
CA ILE A 53 5.62 7.64 -8.93
C ILE A 53 5.09 8.69 -7.94
N HIS A 54 3.78 8.73 -7.71
CA HIS A 54 3.12 9.71 -6.85
C HIS A 54 3.03 9.29 -5.38
N HIS A 55 3.77 8.25 -4.97
CA HIS A 55 3.69 7.70 -3.61
C HIS A 55 4.01 8.74 -2.52
N MET A 56 4.83 9.75 -2.81
CA MET A 56 5.17 10.81 -1.86
C MET A 56 4.01 11.80 -1.68
N GLU A 57 3.32 12.13 -2.75
CA GLU A 57 2.14 12.99 -2.78
C GLU A 57 0.97 12.29 -2.08
N VAL A 58 0.79 10.99 -2.33
CA VAL A 58 -0.17 10.14 -1.61
C VAL A 58 0.13 10.13 -0.11
N ARG A 59 1.39 9.96 0.31
CA ARG A 59 1.79 10.04 1.73
C ARG A 59 1.38 11.37 2.36
N LYS A 60 1.71 12.48 1.71
CA LYS A 60 1.38 13.83 2.20
C LYS A 60 -0.13 14.05 2.30
N ALA A 61 -0.88 13.61 1.30
CA ALA A 61 -2.33 13.70 1.29
C ALA A 61 -2.95 12.85 2.42
N CYS A 62 -2.43 11.65 2.64
CA CYS A 62 -2.84 10.77 3.73
C CYS A 62 -2.64 11.43 5.09
N VAL A 63 -1.44 11.92 5.39
CA VAL A 63 -1.13 12.60 6.66
C VAL A 63 -2.03 13.82 6.87
N SER A 64 -2.23 14.63 5.82
CA SER A 64 -3.08 15.81 5.87
C SER A 64 -4.54 15.45 6.14
N PHE A 65 -5.03 14.38 5.51
CA PHE A 65 -6.38 13.88 5.69
C PHE A 65 -6.60 13.35 7.10
N MET A 66 -5.66 12.56 7.63
CA MET A 66 -5.73 12.06 9.00
C MET A 66 -5.73 13.19 10.02
N ARG A 67 -4.89 14.23 9.82
CA ARG A 67 -4.87 15.41 10.69
C ARG A 67 -6.21 16.15 10.72
N GLN A 68 -6.84 16.34 9.57
CA GLN A 68 -8.16 17.00 9.46
C GLN A 68 -9.29 16.19 10.10
N ASN A 69 -9.13 14.88 10.21
CA ASN A 69 -10.14 13.95 10.69
C ASN A 69 -9.67 13.22 11.95
N GLN A 70 -8.85 13.87 12.79
CA GLN A 70 -8.21 13.25 13.96
C GLN A 70 -9.19 12.43 14.82
N ARG A 71 -10.39 12.96 15.09
CA ARG A 71 -11.41 12.27 15.90
C ARG A 71 -11.81 10.89 15.37
N ASN A 72 -11.68 10.66 14.06
CA ASN A 72 -12.00 9.40 13.42
C ASN A 72 -10.85 8.39 13.50
N PHE A 73 -9.62 8.87 13.74
CA PHE A 73 -8.41 8.06 13.65
C PHE A 73 -7.68 7.88 14.99
N GLU A 74 -7.88 8.80 15.93
CA GLU A 74 -7.15 8.85 17.20
C GLU A 74 -7.30 7.57 18.03
N SER A 75 -8.48 6.95 18.05
CA SER A 75 -8.71 5.68 18.75
C SER A 75 -7.92 4.49 18.18
N TYR A 76 -7.42 4.59 16.94
CA TYR A 76 -6.61 3.55 16.30
C TYR A 76 -5.11 3.78 16.46
N VAL A 77 -4.71 4.90 17.06
CA VAL A 77 -3.30 5.27 17.23
C VAL A 77 -2.90 5.11 18.69
N GLU A 78 -1.86 4.32 18.92
CA GLU A 78 -1.25 4.23 20.25
C GLU A 78 -0.36 5.45 20.51
N GLY A 79 -0.63 6.15 21.62
CA GLY A 79 0.13 7.31 22.06
C GLY A 79 -0.33 8.62 21.40
N SER A 80 0.60 9.57 21.25
CA SER A 80 0.29 10.89 20.69
C SER A 80 0.00 10.82 19.20
N PHE A 81 -1.19 11.26 18.80
CA PHE A 81 -1.62 11.32 17.41
C PHE A 81 -0.67 12.14 16.54
N GLU A 82 -0.21 13.30 17.02
CA GLU A 82 0.70 14.16 16.25
C GLU A 82 2.06 13.48 16.02
N LYS A 83 2.64 12.84 17.06
CA LYS A 83 3.90 12.08 16.91
C LYS A 83 3.74 10.88 15.97
N TYR A 84 2.55 10.31 15.88
CA TYR A 84 2.26 9.28 14.88
C TYR A 84 2.24 9.88 13.47
N LEU A 85 1.59 11.02 13.26
CA LEU A 85 1.54 11.70 11.96
C LEU A 85 2.91 12.23 11.49
N GLU A 86 3.75 12.72 12.41
CA GLU A 86 5.12 13.11 12.11
C GLU A 86 5.93 11.92 11.57
N ARG A 87 5.85 10.76 12.26
CA ARG A 87 6.51 9.52 11.83
C ARG A 87 5.96 9.01 10.50
N LEU A 88 4.64 9.07 10.32
CA LEU A 88 3.96 8.68 9.08
C LEU A 88 4.36 9.59 7.90
N GLY A 89 4.61 10.87 8.16
CA GLY A 89 5.09 11.81 7.16
C GLY A 89 6.55 11.60 6.74
N ASP A 90 7.38 10.99 7.60
CA ASP A 90 8.79 10.74 7.31
C ASP A 90 8.97 9.56 6.35
N PRO A 91 9.53 9.77 5.14
CA PRO A 91 9.77 8.71 4.16
C PRO A 91 10.74 7.62 4.63
N LYS A 92 11.52 7.89 5.68
CA LYS A 92 12.49 6.94 6.27
C LYS A 92 11.85 5.98 7.27
N THR A 93 10.66 6.29 7.78
CA THR A 93 9.98 5.43 8.74
C THR A 93 9.43 4.20 8.03
N LEU A 94 9.86 3.01 8.47
CA LEU A 94 9.28 1.73 8.03
C LEU A 94 7.81 1.66 8.46
N GLU A 95 6.92 1.78 7.48
CA GLU A 95 5.47 1.78 7.68
C GLU A 95 4.94 0.38 7.98
N SER A 96 5.23 -0.12 9.18
CA SER A 96 4.62 -1.35 9.66
C SER A 96 3.25 -1.11 10.33
N MET A 97 2.73 0.12 10.37
CA MET A 97 1.57 0.47 11.21
C MET A 97 0.53 1.40 10.54
N VAL A 98 0.32 1.29 9.23
CA VAL A 98 -0.85 1.93 8.62
C VAL A 98 -1.90 0.85 8.44
N ASN A 99 -2.81 0.75 9.41
CA ASN A 99 -3.95 -0.15 9.33
C ASN A 99 -4.84 0.20 8.12
N ALA A 100 -5.53 -0.82 7.61
CA ALA A 100 -6.40 -0.81 6.43
C ALA A 100 -7.45 0.33 6.36
N ALA A 101 -7.73 1.02 7.46
CA ALA A 101 -8.63 2.17 7.54
C ALA A 101 -8.23 3.33 6.58
N VAL A 102 -6.93 3.54 6.35
CA VAL A 102 -6.45 4.54 5.38
C VAL A 102 -6.75 4.09 3.96
N SER A 103 -6.50 2.82 3.63
CA SER A 103 -6.77 2.28 2.30
C SER A 103 -8.26 2.37 1.95
N GLU A 104 -9.15 2.00 2.87
CA GLU A 104 -10.60 2.01 2.60
C GLU A 104 -11.16 3.43 2.42
N THR A 105 -10.66 4.41 3.20
CA THR A 105 -11.13 5.80 3.12
C THR A 105 -10.54 6.55 1.92
N VAL A 106 -9.30 6.23 1.52
CA VAL A 106 -8.67 6.81 0.33
C VAL A 106 -9.27 6.23 -0.96
N LEU A 107 -9.61 4.93 -0.98
CA LEU A 107 -10.19 4.26 -2.14
C LEU A 107 -11.67 4.63 -2.38
N THR A 108 -12.43 4.98 -1.34
CA THR A 108 -13.87 5.29 -1.48
C THR A 108 -14.15 6.67 -2.09
N LYS A 109 -13.22 7.62 -2.01
CA LYS A 109 -13.42 8.97 -2.59
C LYS A 109 -13.16 9.07 -4.09
N ASN A 110 -12.60 8.03 -4.73
CA ASN A 110 -12.29 8.03 -6.17
C ASN A 110 -13.31 7.26 -7.03
N LYS A 111 -14.53 7.03 -6.49
CA LYS A 111 -15.65 6.38 -7.17
C LYS A 111 -16.80 7.34 -7.56
N ASN A 112 -16.57 8.65 -7.50
CA ASN A 112 -17.55 9.67 -7.93
C ASN A 112 -17.03 10.45 -9.12
#